data_AF-A0A5E4JZM3-F1
#
_entry.id   AF-A0A5E4JZM3-F1
#
_cell.length_a   1.000
_cell.length_b   1.000
_cell.length_c   1.000
_cell.angle_alpha   90.00
_cell.angle_beta   90.00
_cell.angle_gamma   90.00
#
_symmetry.space_group_name_H-M   'P 1'
#
loop_
_entity.id
_entity.type
_entity.pdbx_description
1 polymer ?
#
loop_
_entity_poly.entity_id
_entity_poly.type
_entity_poly.pdbx_seq_one_letter_code
_entity_poly.pdbx_strand_id
1 'polypeptide(L)'
;MDERNQKLEQKEEKEISIGEEIFQKKISEEEDKAKEETKKEISKEKSQKKSKTETKIKKPSKNDKKDDNFFNVIKEFLSKKEIEIIDIKDFKNNEALLKVKKDGREELLFAFNKKKIAEKEILSAHKKAAEENMPYSILSLGETTKKLNDLISAIKNLSGIGKIE
;
A
#
# COMPACT_ATOMS: atom_id res chain seq x y z
N MET A 1 -31.83 32.87 -10.72
CA MET A 1 -30.71 32.27 -9.97
C MET A 1 -31.20 32.14 -8.54
N ASP A 2 -31.73 30.97 -8.22
CA ASP A 2 -32.58 30.71 -7.06
C ASP A 2 -31.81 30.65 -5.74
N GLU A 3 -32.32 31.36 -4.72
CA GLU A 3 -31.80 31.40 -3.34
C GLU A 3 -31.67 30.01 -2.67
N ARG A 4 -32.29 28.97 -3.26
CA ARG A 4 -32.19 27.60 -2.77
C ARG A 4 -30.82 26.96 -3.01
N ASN A 5 -30.09 27.35 -4.06
CA ASN A 5 -28.79 26.76 -4.36
C ASN A 5 -27.66 27.29 -3.47
N GLN A 6 -27.70 28.57 -3.06
CA GLN A 6 -26.72 29.14 -2.12
C GLN A 6 -26.79 28.50 -0.72
N LYS A 7 -27.95 27.98 -0.32
CA LYS A 7 -28.15 27.36 0.99
C LYS A 7 -27.64 25.91 1.06
N LEU A 8 -27.48 25.25 -0.08
CA LEU A 8 -26.93 23.91 -0.19
C LEU A 8 -25.39 23.93 -0.13
N GLU A 9 -24.76 24.86 -0.84
CA GLU A 9 -23.28 25.01 -0.83
C GLU A 9 -22.74 25.39 0.57
N GLN A 10 -23.43 26.27 1.30
CA GLN A 10 -23.02 26.64 2.67
C GLN A 10 -23.18 25.51 3.70
N LYS A 11 -23.98 24.48 3.38
CA LYS A 11 -24.16 23.32 4.25
C LYS A 11 -23.05 22.29 4.04
N GLU A 12 -22.63 22.07 2.80
CA GLU A 12 -21.52 21.17 2.48
C GLU A 12 -20.17 21.69 3.02
N GLU A 13 -19.90 23.00 2.93
CA GLU A 13 -18.66 23.57 3.48
C GLU A 13 -18.54 23.43 5.00
N LYS A 14 -19.67 23.50 5.72
CA LYS A 14 -19.69 23.29 7.18
C LYS A 14 -19.47 21.84 7.58
N GLU A 15 -19.97 20.87 6.80
CA GLU A 15 -19.78 19.45 7.10
C GLU A 15 -18.34 18.99 6.81
N ILE A 16 -17.68 19.58 5.82
CA ILE A 16 -16.26 19.30 5.50
C ILE A 16 -15.33 19.83 6.60
N SER A 17 -15.57 21.05 7.11
CA SER A 17 -14.74 21.64 8.18
C SER A 17 -14.82 20.88 9.51
N ILE A 18 -15.99 20.31 9.85
CA ILE A 18 -16.16 19.51 11.08
C ILE A 18 -15.43 18.16 10.97
N GLY A 19 -15.34 17.58 9.76
CA GLY A 19 -14.62 16.32 9.53
C GLY A 19 -13.11 16.43 9.72
N GLU A 20 -12.51 17.55 9.31
CA GLU A 20 -11.06 17.78 9.42
C GLU A 20 -10.61 18.01 10.87
N GLU A 21 -11.39 18.73 11.69
CA GLU A 21 -11.09 18.92 13.12
C GLU A 21 -11.18 17.60 13.92
N ILE A 22 -12.12 16.71 13.57
CA ILE A 22 -12.26 15.40 14.23
C ILE A 22 -11.09 14.47 13.87
N PHE A 23 -10.53 14.59 12.67
CA PHE A 23 -9.40 13.78 12.22
C PHE A 23 -8.08 14.19 12.90
N GLN A 24 -7.82 15.49 13.08
CA GLN A 24 -6.61 15.95 13.78
C GLN A 24 -6.63 15.61 15.28
N LYS A 25 -7.80 15.63 15.92
CA LYS A 25 -7.92 15.30 17.36
C LYS A 25 -7.69 13.81 17.65
N LYS A 26 -7.98 12.91 16.70
CA LYS A 26 -7.70 11.47 16.83
C LYS A 26 -6.22 11.11 16.66
N ILE A 27 -5.46 11.89 15.88
CA ILE A 27 -4.03 11.64 15.66
C ILE A 27 -3.22 12.00 16.91
N SER A 28 -3.63 13.00 17.70
CA SER A 28 -2.89 13.40 18.91
C SER A 28 -3.15 12.53 20.13
N GLU A 29 -4.25 11.75 20.18
CA GLU A 29 -4.55 10.86 21.33
C GLU A 29 -3.91 9.47 21.21
N GLU A 30 -3.41 9.08 20.03
CA GLU A 30 -2.78 7.76 19.81
C GLU A 30 -1.25 7.75 20.04
N GLU A 31 -0.58 8.91 20.03
CA GLU A 31 0.87 8.97 20.28
C GLU A 31 1.29 8.92 21.77
N ASP A 32 0.37 9.19 22.70
CA ASP A 32 0.67 9.19 24.15
C ASP A 32 0.41 7.85 24.88
N LYS A 33 -0.09 6.81 24.19
CA LYS A 33 -0.39 5.49 24.81
C LYS A 33 0.63 4.37 24.53
N ALA A 34 1.72 4.64 23.81
CA ALA A 34 2.70 3.62 23.42
C ALA A 34 4.00 3.62 24.28
N LYS A 35 3.99 4.20 25.49
CA LYS A 35 5.21 4.31 26.33
C LYS A 35 5.17 3.69 27.72
N GLU A 36 4.13 2.96 28.09
CA GLU A 36 4.02 2.41 29.44
C GLU A 36 3.45 0.99 29.44
N GLU A 37 4.24 0.01 29.00
CA GLU A 37 4.04 -1.40 29.39
C GLU A 37 5.25 -2.26 28.96
N THR A 38 6.36 -2.14 29.70
CA THR A 38 7.37 -3.22 29.73
C THR A 38 8.11 -3.18 31.06
N LYS A 39 7.47 -3.68 32.12
CA LYS A 39 8.11 -3.98 33.40
C LYS A 39 7.45 -5.20 34.05
N LYS A 40 8.31 -6.08 34.60
CA LYS A 40 8.08 -7.35 35.33
C LYS A 40 7.91 -8.53 34.38
N GLU A 41 8.73 -9.57 34.38
CA GLU A 41 9.44 -10.34 35.41
C GLU A 41 10.45 -11.25 34.64
N ILE A 42 11.65 -11.69 35.05
CA ILE A 42 12.24 -12.04 36.34
C ILE A 42 13.77 -11.97 36.19
N SER A 43 14.39 -11.52 37.28
CA SER A 43 15.82 -11.49 37.56
C SER A 43 16.43 -12.85 37.92
N LYS A 44 17.68 -13.06 37.52
CA LYS A 44 18.83 -13.77 38.18
C LYS A 44 19.83 -14.06 37.04
N GLU A 45 21.12 -13.75 37.06
CA GLU A 45 22.05 -13.45 38.12
C GLU A 45 23.35 -12.88 37.48
N LYS A 46 23.94 -11.92 38.20
CA LYS A 46 25.26 -11.26 38.08
C LYS A 46 26.31 -11.87 37.11
N SER A 47 26.96 -11.00 36.33
CA SER A 47 28.30 -10.46 36.70
C SER A 47 28.89 -9.52 35.65
N GLN A 48 29.55 -8.50 36.17
CA GLN A 48 30.20 -7.39 35.48
C GLN A 48 31.34 -7.85 34.56
N LYS A 49 31.46 -7.25 33.37
CA LYS A 49 32.73 -6.60 32.96
C LYS A 49 32.57 -5.71 31.74
N LYS A 50 33.07 -4.48 31.90
CA LYS A 50 33.38 -3.53 30.83
C LYS A 50 34.33 -4.17 29.81
N SER A 51 34.00 -4.05 28.53
CA SER A 51 35.01 -3.86 27.49
C SER A 51 34.43 -2.99 26.39
N LYS A 52 35.13 -1.89 26.12
CA LYS A 52 35.02 -1.12 24.88
C LYS A 52 35.23 -2.09 23.73
N THR A 53 34.35 -2.08 22.75
CA THR A 53 34.65 -2.67 21.44
C THR A 53 34.20 -1.72 20.37
N GLU A 54 35.16 -1.41 19.52
CA GLU A 54 35.15 -0.46 18.43
C GLU A 54 33.92 -0.63 17.54
N THR A 55 33.41 0.51 17.10
CA THR A 55 32.37 0.65 16.10
C THR A 55 32.83 -0.04 14.82
N LYS A 56 32.48 -1.32 14.64
CA LYS A 56 32.55 -1.98 13.34
C LYS A 56 31.52 -1.33 12.43
N ILE A 57 32.00 -0.40 11.61
CA ILE A 57 31.33 0.06 10.39
C ILE A 57 30.87 -1.20 9.65
N LYS A 58 29.56 -1.44 9.62
CA LYS A 58 28.97 -2.50 8.81
C LYS A 58 29.30 -2.18 7.36
N LYS A 59 30.20 -2.95 6.77
CA LYS A 59 30.40 -2.97 5.31
C LYS A 59 29.03 -3.23 4.66
N PRO A 60 28.62 -2.50 3.61
CA PRO A 60 27.40 -2.82 2.90
C PRO A 60 27.50 -4.27 2.39
N SER A 61 26.54 -5.10 2.80
CA SER A 61 26.51 -6.49 2.37
C SER A 61 26.24 -6.52 0.88
N LYS A 62 27.17 -7.09 0.12
CA LYS A 62 27.02 -7.44 -1.30
C LYS A 62 25.86 -8.43 -1.47
N ASN A 63 24.63 -7.94 -1.57
CA ASN A 63 23.47 -8.78 -1.90
C ASN A 63 22.55 -8.18 -2.98
N ASP A 64 23.00 -7.16 -3.71
CA ASP A 64 22.24 -6.48 -4.78
C ASP A 64 22.22 -7.25 -6.12
N LYS A 65 22.39 -8.57 -6.12
CA LYS A 65 22.41 -9.40 -7.36
C LYS A 65 21.20 -10.31 -7.54
N LYS A 66 20.22 -10.27 -6.63
CA LYS A 66 18.99 -11.08 -6.75
C LYS A 66 17.82 -10.33 -7.40
N ASP A 67 17.92 -9.01 -7.52
CA ASP A 67 16.78 -8.17 -7.90
C ASP A 67 16.62 -8.02 -9.43
N ASP A 68 17.68 -8.25 -10.20
CA ASP A 68 17.65 -8.21 -11.67
C ASP A 68 16.64 -9.20 -12.27
N ASN A 69 16.48 -10.40 -11.67
CA ASN A 69 15.60 -11.42 -12.22
C ASN A 69 14.13 -10.99 -12.20
N PHE A 70 13.65 -10.42 -11.09
CA PHE A 70 12.24 -10.04 -10.97
C PHE A 70 11.88 -8.88 -11.91
N PHE A 71 12.73 -7.87 -11.97
CA PHE A 71 12.49 -6.72 -12.85
C PHE A 71 12.58 -7.11 -14.32
N ASN A 72 13.48 -8.02 -14.69
CA ASN A 72 13.57 -8.54 -16.04
C ASN A 72 12.29 -9.30 -16.45
N VAL A 73 11.71 -10.10 -15.54
CA VAL A 73 10.42 -10.76 -15.82
C VAL A 73 9.30 -9.73 -16.03
N ILE A 74 9.27 -8.66 -15.24
CA ILE A 74 8.30 -7.57 -15.44
C ILE A 74 8.51 -6.92 -16.81
N LYS A 75 9.73 -6.53 -17.16
CA LYS A 75 10.05 -5.93 -18.46
C LYS A 75 9.65 -6.83 -19.62
N GLU A 76 9.94 -8.12 -19.53
CA GLU A 76 9.60 -9.09 -20.56
C GLU A 76 8.08 -9.19 -20.73
N PHE A 77 7.33 -9.23 -19.62
CA PHE A 77 5.86 -9.24 -19.65
C PHE A 77 5.28 -7.96 -20.27
N LEU A 78 5.81 -6.80 -19.90
CA LEU A 78 5.35 -5.51 -20.43
C LEU A 78 5.68 -5.37 -21.92
N SER A 79 6.87 -5.81 -22.33
CA SER A 79 7.29 -5.82 -23.73
C SER A 79 6.38 -6.71 -24.59
N LYS A 80 6.01 -7.89 -24.09
CA LYS A 80 5.08 -8.81 -24.78
C LYS A 80 3.66 -8.24 -24.93
N LYS A 81 3.27 -7.31 -24.06
CA LYS A 81 1.94 -6.68 -24.07
C LYS A 81 1.94 -5.26 -24.63
N GLU A 82 3.07 -4.81 -25.19
CA GLU A 82 3.23 -3.47 -25.75
C GLU A 82 2.86 -2.35 -24.75
N ILE A 83 3.12 -2.58 -23.45
CA ILE A 83 2.92 -1.57 -22.42
C ILE A 83 4.26 -0.90 -22.07
N GLU A 84 4.25 0.42 -22.07
CA GLU A 84 5.44 1.25 -21.87
C GLU A 84 5.57 1.65 -20.40
N ILE A 85 6.78 1.61 -19.85
CA ILE A 85 7.05 2.14 -18.52
C ILE A 85 7.30 3.64 -18.64
N ILE A 86 6.46 4.46 -18.02
CA ILE A 86 6.62 5.91 -17.97
C ILE A 86 7.55 6.29 -16.81
N ASP A 87 7.30 5.70 -15.63
CA ASP A 87 8.01 6.07 -14.41
C ASP A 87 8.07 4.89 -13.41
N ILE A 88 9.08 4.89 -12.55
CA ILE A 88 9.29 3.90 -11.49
C ILE A 88 9.14 4.63 -10.15
N LYS A 89 8.02 4.38 -9.46
CA LYS A 89 7.72 5.09 -8.20
C LYS A 89 8.35 4.44 -6.97
N ASP A 90 8.25 3.12 -6.89
CA ASP A 90 8.81 2.35 -5.78
C ASP A 90 9.30 1.02 -6.34
N PHE A 91 10.47 0.59 -5.89
CA PHE A 91 11.01 -0.71 -6.27
C PHE A 91 11.71 -1.34 -5.08
N LYS A 92 11.19 -2.48 -4.65
CA LYS A 92 11.72 -3.33 -3.60
C LYS A 92 11.87 -4.75 -4.12
N ASN A 93 12.67 -5.55 -3.43
CA ASN A 93 13.00 -6.92 -3.83
C ASN A 93 11.76 -7.80 -4.05
N ASN A 94 10.64 -7.49 -3.39
CA ASN A 94 9.40 -8.27 -3.46
C ASN A 94 8.22 -7.56 -4.13
N GLU A 95 8.34 -6.26 -4.43
CA GLU A 95 7.23 -5.44 -4.91
C GLU A 95 7.75 -4.26 -5.72
N ALA A 96 7.10 -3.96 -6.84
CA ALA A 96 7.41 -2.82 -7.68
C ALA A 96 6.12 -2.05 -7.98
N LEU A 97 6.21 -0.72 -7.91
CA LEU A 97 5.17 0.21 -8.30
C LEU A 97 5.66 1.02 -9.49
N LEU A 98 5.01 0.83 -10.62
CA LEU A 98 5.37 1.42 -11.90
C LEU A 98 4.20 2.27 -12.39
N LYS A 99 4.49 3.41 -13.00
CA LYS A 99 3.52 4.13 -13.82
C LYS A 99 3.71 3.67 -15.26
N VAL A 100 2.67 3.12 -15.87
CA VAL A 100 2.74 2.52 -17.19
C VAL A 100 1.72 3.12 -18.14
N LYS A 101 2.01 3.06 -19.44
CA LYS A 101 1.09 3.44 -20.52
C LYS A 101 0.63 2.19 -21.23
N LYS A 102 -0.67 1.97 -21.28
CA LYS A 102 -1.30 0.86 -21.98
C LYS A 102 -2.44 1.39 -22.83
N ASP A 103 -2.42 1.09 -24.13
CA ASP A 103 -3.47 1.52 -25.08
C ASP A 103 -3.73 3.04 -25.05
N GLY A 104 -2.67 3.83 -24.85
CA GLY A 104 -2.75 5.29 -24.75
C GLY A 104 -3.21 5.85 -23.39
N ARG A 105 -3.58 4.99 -22.42
CA ARG A 105 -4.01 5.38 -21.08
C ARG A 105 -2.91 5.12 -20.05
N GLU A 106 -2.78 6.03 -19.09
CA GLU A 106 -1.85 5.87 -17.97
C GLU A 106 -2.53 5.09 -16.84
N GLU A 107 -1.84 4.09 -16.30
CA GLU A 107 -2.28 3.32 -15.13
C GLU A 107 -1.11 3.01 -14.19
N LEU A 108 -1.43 2.73 -12.93
CA LEU A 108 -0.48 2.23 -11.94
C LEU A 108 -0.39 0.71 -12.01
N LEU A 109 0.81 0.19 -12.22
CA LEU A 109 1.09 -1.24 -12.21
C LEU A 109 1.77 -1.64 -10.89
N PHE A 110 1.09 -2.48 -10.12
CA PHE A 110 1.61 -3.10 -8.91
C PHE A 110 2.11 -4.50 -9.24
N ALA A 111 3.42 -4.71 -9.27
CA ALA A 111 4.02 -6.01 -9.49
C ALA A 111 4.50 -6.62 -8.17
N PHE A 112 4.08 -7.86 -7.88
CA PHE A 112 4.47 -8.57 -6.66
C PHE A 112 5.26 -9.85 -6.99
N ASN A 113 6.44 -9.98 -6.41
CA ASN A 113 7.27 -11.19 -6.45
C ASN A 113 6.77 -12.21 -5.42
N LYS A 114 5.47 -12.53 -5.47
CA LYS A 114 4.82 -13.49 -4.58
C LYS A 114 4.16 -14.59 -5.38
N LYS A 115 4.23 -15.82 -4.86
CA LYS A 115 3.57 -16.99 -5.44
C LYS A 115 2.05 -16.96 -5.34
N LYS A 116 1.50 -16.19 -4.40
CA LYS A 116 0.05 -16.03 -4.19
C LYS A 116 -0.23 -14.59 -3.77
N ILE A 117 -1.30 -14.04 -4.33
CA ILE A 117 -1.83 -12.73 -3.94
C ILE A 117 -3.04 -12.95 -3.03
N ALA A 118 -3.07 -12.22 -1.91
CA ALA A 118 -4.21 -12.19 -1.00
C ALA A 118 -4.93 -10.84 -1.09
N GLU A 119 -6.08 -10.76 -0.43
CA GLU A 119 -6.92 -9.54 -0.41
C GLU A 119 -6.17 -8.33 0.16
N LYS A 120 -5.23 -8.54 1.10
CA LYS A 120 -4.44 -7.48 1.72
C LYS A 120 -3.61 -6.70 0.70
N GLU A 121 -2.97 -7.39 -0.22
CA GLU A 121 -2.18 -6.78 -1.30
C GLU A 121 -3.06 -6.02 -2.30
N ILE A 122 -4.27 -6.50 -2.55
CA ILE A 122 -5.23 -5.81 -3.44
C ILE A 122 -5.74 -4.53 -2.77
N LEU A 123 -6.06 -4.61 -1.47
CA LEU A 123 -6.48 -3.45 -0.68
C LEU A 123 -5.37 -2.39 -0.59
N SER A 124 -4.11 -2.78 -0.41
CA SER A 124 -3.01 -1.82 -0.37
C SER A 124 -2.76 -1.17 -1.73
N ALA A 125 -2.86 -1.92 -2.83
CA ALA A 125 -2.78 -1.38 -4.18
C ALA A 125 -3.93 -0.40 -4.46
N HIS A 126 -5.17 -0.77 -4.10
CA HIS A 126 -6.34 0.09 -4.25
C HIS A 126 -6.20 1.41 -3.50
N LYS A 127 -5.74 1.37 -2.23
CA LYS A 127 -5.55 2.59 -1.43
C LYS A 127 -4.58 3.56 -2.10
N LYS A 128 -3.40 3.07 -2.52
CA LYS A 128 -2.40 3.87 -3.22
C LYS A 128 -2.90 4.40 -4.57
N ALA A 129 -3.67 3.59 -5.30
CA ALA A 129 -4.25 4.02 -6.58
C ALA A 129 -5.35 5.09 -6.40
N ALA A 130 -6.15 4.96 -5.34
CA ALA A 130 -7.17 5.93 -4.98
C ALA A 130 -6.55 7.27 -4.53
N GLU A 131 -5.44 7.24 -3.80
CA GLU A 131 -4.67 8.45 -3.44
C GLU A 131 -4.23 9.25 -4.69
N GLU A 132 -3.93 8.55 -5.78
CA GLU A 132 -3.48 9.16 -7.04
C GLU A 132 -4.59 9.34 -8.09
N ASN A 133 -5.82 8.94 -7.78
CA ASN A 133 -6.96 8.95 -8.71
C ASN A 133 -6.64 8.31 -10.08
N MET A 134 -5.80 7.28 -10.10
CA MET A 134 -5.41 6.56 -11.31
C MET A 134 -5.97 5.14 -11.32
N PRO A 135 -6.35 4.60 -12.49
CA PRO A 135 -6.63 3.17 -12.62
C PRO A 135 -5.36 2.37 -12.30
N TYR A 136 -5.54 1.14 -11.83
CA TYR A 136 -4.42 0.28 -11.50
C TYR A 136 -4.61 -1.16 -11.97
N SER A 137 -3.49 -1.82 -12.21
CA SER A 137 -3.41 -3.24 -12.54
C SER A 137 -2.42 -3.93 -11.60
N ILE A 138 -2.66 -5.21 -11.33
CA ILE A 138 -1.81 -6.02 -10.46
C ILE A 138 -1.18 -7.12 -11.30
N LEU A 139 0.14 -7.29 -11.16
CA LEU A 139 0.91 -8.38 -11.74
C LEU A 139 1.51 -9.22 -10.61
N SER A 140 1.40 -10.53 -10.71
CA SER A 140 2.04 -11.46 -9.78
C SER A 140 2.71 -12.58 -10.53
N LEU A 141 3.82 -13.10 -9.96
CA LEU A 141 4.50 -14.26 -10.54
C LEU A 141 3.75 -15.57 -10.35
N GLY A 142 2.86 -15.64 -9.35
CA GLY A 142 2.04 -16.82 -9.13
C GLY A 142 0.55 -16.55 -9.29
N GLU A 143 -0.22 -17.61 -9.11
CA GLU A 143 -1.67 -17.61 -9.33
C GLU A 143 -2.43 -16.95 -8.18
N THR A 144 -3.59 -16.39 -8.54
CA THR A 144 -4.59 -15.95 -7.57
C THR A 144 -5.27 -17.16 -6.92
N THR A 145 -5.70 -17.00 -5.67
CA THR A 145 -6.43 -18.08 -4.99
C THR A 145 -7.82 -18.27 -5.60
N LYS A 146 -8.35 -19.51 -5.58
CA LYS A 146 -9.72 -19.78 -6.04
C LYS A 146 -10.76 -18.86 -5.39
N LYS A 147 -10.67 -18.68 -4.06
CA LYS A 147 -11.54 -17.77 -3.29
C LYS A 147 -11.51 -16.34 -3.84
N LEU A 148 -10.33 -15.85 -4.19
CA LEU A 148 -10.16 -14.52 -4.74
C LEU A 148 -10.77 -14.41 -6.15
N ASN A 149 -10.60 -15.43 -7.00
CA ASN A 149 -11.21 -15.46 -8.32
C ASN A 149 -12.74 -15.54 -8.25
N ASP A 150 -13.27 -16.33 -7.33
CA ASP A 150 -14.70 -16.43 -7.06
C ASP A 150 -15.24 -15.08 -6.59
N LEU A 151 -14.52 -14.38 -5.71
CA LEU A 151 -14.86 -13.03 -5.25
C LEU A 151 -14.85 -12.02 -6.41
N ILE A 152 -13.77 -11.97 -7.20
CA ILE A 152 -13.67 -11.06 -8.37
C ILE A 152 -14.81 -11.31 -9.36
N SER A 153 -15.19 -12.56 -9.56
CA SER A 153 -16.29 -12.94 -10.45
C SER A 153 -17.64 -12.50 -9.89
N ALA A 154 -17.86 -12.65 -8.58
CA ALA A 154 -19.08 -12.24 -7.90
C ALA A 154 -19.27 -10.71 -7.88
N ILE A 155 -18.21 -9.95 -7.63
CA ILE A 155 -18.29 -8.48 -7.58
C ILE A 155 -18.44 -7.83 -8.96
N LYS A 156 -18.01 -8.50 -10.03
CA LYS A 156 -18.05 -7.94 -11.40
C LYS A 156 -19.47 -7.58 -11.86
N ASN A 157 -20.47 -8.32 -11.39
CA ASN A 157 -21.88 -8.13 -11.74
C ASN A 157 -22.73 -7.61 -10.55
N LEU A 158 -22.09 -7.16 -9.48
CA LEU A 158 -22.77 -6.66 -8.30
C LEU A 158 -23.29 -5.22 -8.56
N SER A 159 -24.60 -5.03 -8.53
CA SER A 159 -25.21 -3.71 -8.79
C SER A 159 -25.15 -2.77 -7.58
N GLY A 160 -25.09 -3.31 -6.36
CA GLY A 160 -25.02 -2.53 -5.13
C GLY A 160 -25.22 -3.41 -3.90
N ILE A 161 -24.84 -2.87 -2.75
CA ILE A 161 -25.12 -3.47 -1.43
C ILE A 161 -25.96 -2.45 -0.66
N GLY A 162 -27.17 -2.84 -0.29
CA GLY A 162 -28.05 -2.04 0.57
C GLY A 162 -28.05 -2.59 1.99
N LYS A 163 -28.19 -1.70 2.98
CA LYS A 163 -28.53 -2.07 4.36
C LYS A 163 -30.05 -1.95 4.50
N ILE A 164 -30.70 -2.99 5.02
CA ILE A 164 -32.11 -2.92 5.43
C ILE A 164 -32.10 -2.61 6.92
N GLU A 165 -32.76 -1.51 7.30
CA GLU A 165 -33.07 -1.13 8.68
C GLU A 165 -34.54 -1.42 8.99
#